data_AF-G2P7R9-F1
#
_entry.id   AF-G2P7R9-F1
#
_cell.length_a   1.000
_cell.length_b   1.000
_cell.length_c   1.000
_cell.angle_alpha   90.00
_cell.angle_beta   90.00
_cell.angle_gamma   90.00
#
_symmetry.space_group_name_H-M   'P 1'
#
loop_
_entity.id
_entity.type
_entity.pdbx_description
1 polymer ?
#
loop_
_entity_poly.entity_id
_entity_poly.type
_entity_poly.pdbx_seq_one_letter_code
_entity_poly.pdbx_strand_id
1 'polypeptide(L)'
;MTTRALAWTPPPATDVQALPAGKWWDAVRAAPLVGERALQLLGDENGAVIQDKHGTLYWLVEVGSAASWQLRQVRVLTELADECTYLGVPPSSWTTPPGTHWRVPLSVDHYLTDAWKLWGALAEADRVEYGRAPEGRQLCHHCGLPTDEPIPIEVENGGSGSGNGSAVGKTTYACPTHAPLHSKHSRSRGLTSAAVAKHEGQRG
;
A
#
# COMPACT_ATOMS: atom_id res chain seq x y z
N MET A 1 -24.31 28.51 8.93
CA MET A 1 -23.29 27.57 8.43
C MET A 1 -23.64 26.21 9.00
N THR A 2 -24.19 25.33 8.17
CA THR A 2 -24.65 24.02 8.62
C THR A 2 -23.46 23.09 8.63
N THR A 3 -22.96 22.74 9.82
CA THR A 3 -21.90 21.74 9.99
C THR A 3 -22.42 20.42 9.43
N ARG A 4 -21.90 19.98 8.28
CA ARG A 4 -22.25 18.67 7.71
C ARG A 4 -21.60 17.63 8.62
N ALA A 5 -22.41 16.96 9.43
CA ALA A 5 -21.90 15.91 10.30
C ALA A 5 -21.37 14.75 9.43
N LEU A 6 -20.20 14.22 9.79
CA LEU A 6 -19.70 12.98 9.20
C LEU A 6 -20.75 11.87 9.37
N ALA A 7 -20.97 11.07 8.34
CA ALA A 7 -21.80 9.87 8.45
C ALA A 7 -21.19 8.84 9.43
N TRP A 8 -19.89 8.95 9.70
CA TRP A 8 -19.16 8.19 10.70
C TRP A 8 -18.18 9.09 11.46
N THR A 9 -18.31 9.12 12.79
CA THR A 9 -17.35 9.80 13.65
C THR A 9 -16.27 8.80 14.10
N PRO A 10 -14.99 9.09 13.86
CA PRO A 10 -13.87 8.30 14.36
C PRO A 10 -13.95 8.14 15.88
N PRO A 11 -13.52 7.01 16.45
CA PRO A 11 -13.54 6.81 17.89
C PRO A 11 -12.75 7.92 18.61
N PRO A 12 -13.28 8.52 19.68
CA PRO A 12 -12.52 9.43 20.56
C PRO A 12 -11.55 8.65 21.48
N ALA A 13 -11.35 7.36 21.23
CA ALA A 13 -10.62 6.45 22.10
C ALA A 13 -9.17 6.89 22.27
N THR A 14 -8.56 6.49 23.38
CA THR A 14 -7.13 6.70 23.65
C THR A 14 -6.24 5.64 22.98
N ASP A 15 -6.83 4.68 22.28
CA ASP A 15 -6.14 3.55 21.64
C ASP A 15 -6.84 3.14 20.33
N VAL A 16 -6.17 2.29 19.54
CA VAL A 16 -6.67 1.74 18.28
C VAL A 16 -7.90 0.88 18.53
N GLN A 17 -8.98 1.13 17.79
CA GLN A 17 -10.21 0.36 17.88
C GLN A 17 -10.40 -0.51 16.62
N ALA A 18 -10.65 -1.80 16.81
CA ALA A 18 -11.08 -2.67 15.72
C ALA A 18 -12.53 -2.34 15.33
N LEU A 19 -12.74 -1.86 14.11
CA LEU A 19 -14.06 -1.54 13.56
C LEU A 19 -14.37 -2.40 12.33
N PRO A 20 -15.62 -2.84 12.16
CA PRO A 20 -16.01 -3.65 11.02
C PRO A 20 -16.03 -2.80 9.73
N ALA A 21 -15.33 -3.27 8.70
CA ALA A 21 -15.48 -2.76 7.34
C ALA A 21 -16.86 -3.17 6.78
N GLY A 22 -17.36 -2.44 5.79
CA GLY A 22 -18.69 -2.63 5.20
C GLY A 22 -19.83 -1.89 5.91
N LYS A 23 -19.63 -1.43 7.15
CA LYS A 23 -20.68 -0.72 7.90
C LYS A 23 -20.79 0.76 7.55
N TRP A 24 -19.66 1.45 7.50
CA TRP A 24 -19.58 2.90 7.21
C TRP A 24 -18.67 3.22 6.03
N TRP A 25 -17.73 2.32 5.76
CA TRP A 25 -16.74 2.37 4.70
C TRP A 25 -16.28 0.95 4.44
N ASP A 26 -15.86 0.70 3.20
CA ASP A 26 -14.91 -0.37 2.93
C ASP A 26 -13.50 0.17 3.10
N ALA A 27 -12.54 -0.72 3.34
CA ALA A 27 -11.14 -0.34 3.41
C ALA A 27 -10.34 -1.02 2.30
N VAL A 28 -9.58 -0.24 1.55
CA VAL A 28 -8.65 -0.76 0.54
C VAL A 28 -7.26 -0.81 1.15
N ARG A 29 -6.77 -2.02 1.41
CA ARG A 29 -5.43 -2.31 1.92
C ARG A 29 -4.45 -2.41 0.75
N ALA A 30 -3.34 -1.67 0.78
CA ALA A 30 -2.24 -1.82 -0.18
C ALA A 30 -0.89 -2.07 0.53
N ALA A 31 -0.06 -2.93 -0.07
CA ALA A 31 1.31 -3.14 0.39
C ALA A 31 2.14 -1.84 0.30
N PRO A 32 3.18 -1.66 1.14
CA PRO A 32 3.84 -0.36 1.32
C PRO A 32 4.31 0.32 0.03
N LEU A 33 4.95 -0.42 -0.89
CA LEU A 33 5.49 0.17 -2.14
C LEU A 33 4.37 0.71 -3.05
N VAL A 34 3.36 -0.13 -3.32
CA VAL A 34 2.19 0.24 -4.13
C VAL A 34 1.42 1.36 -3.46
N GLY A 35 1.21 1.25 -2.15
CA GLY A 35 0.45 2.21 -1.37
C GLY A 35 1.09 3.59 -1.32
N GLU A 36 2.38 3.70 -0.97
CA GLU A 36 3.05 5.00 -0.89
C GLU A 36 3.06 5.70 -2.26
N ARG A 37 3.18 4.93 -3.35
CA ARG A 37 3.11 5.49 -4.70
C ARG A 37 1.69 5.94 -5.08
N ALA A 38 0.67 5.15 -4.76
CA ALA A 38 -0.72 5.55 -4.97
C ALA A 38 -1.10 6.80 -4.15
N LEU A 39 -0.61 6.88 -2.91
CA LEU A 39 -0.77 8.05 -2.05
C LEU A 39 -0.24 9.33 -2.74
N GLN A 40 0.96 9.25 -3.31
CA GLN A 40 1.58 10.36 -4.06
C GLN A 40 0.83 10.71 -5.34
N LEU A 41 0.34 9.70 -6.08
CA LEU A 41 -0.41 9.90 -7.33
C LEU A 41 -1.77 10.56 -7.07
N LEU A 42 -2.42 10.25 -5.96
CA LEU A 42 -3.70 10.85 -5.58
C LEU A 42 -3.54 12.29 -5.07
N GLY A 43 -2.47 12.60 -4.34
CA GLY A 43 -2.25 13.95 -3.79
C GLY A 43 -3.43 14.40 -2.93
N ASP A 44 -4.04 15.54 -3.29
CA ASP A 44 -5.18 16.13 -2.55
C ASP A 44 -6.49 15.34 -2.72
N GLU A 45 -6.55 14.38 -3.64
CA GLU A 45 -7.71 13.50 -3.87
C GLU A 45 -7.79 12.35 -2.85
N ASN A 46 -6.79 12.21 -1.98
CA ASN A 46 -6.87 11.28 -0.86
C ASN A 46 -7.95 11.73 0.12
N GLY A 47 -8.84 10.80 0.50
CA GLY A 47 -9.60 10.91 1.73
C GLY A 47 -8.72 10.59 2.95
N ALA A 48 -9.32 10.07 4.00
CA ALA A 48 -8.57 9.62 5.17
C ALA A 48 -7.81 8.32 4.85
N VAL A 49 -6.55 8.24 5.28
CA VAL A 49 -5.68 7.09 5.05
C VAL A 49 -5.03 6.68 6.36
N ILE A 50 -5.13 5.40 6.70
CA ILE A 50 -4.47 4.82 7.87
C ILE A 50 -3.19 4.11 7.40
N GLN A 51 -2.10 4.25 8.15
CA GLN A 51 -0.89 3.46 7.96
C GLN A 51 -0.62 2.63 9.22
N ASP A 52 -0.40 1.33 9.05
CA ASP A 52 0.00 0.45 10.16
C ASP A 52 1.51 0.46 10.41
N LYS A 53 1.94 -0.20 11.49
CA LYS A 53 3.36 -0.31 11.88
C LYS A 53 4.27 -0.98 10.84
N HIS A 54 3.70 -1.68 9.86
CA HIS A 54 4.43 -2.34 8.78
C HIS A 54 4.49 -1.48 7.50
N GLY A 55 3.91 -0.27 7.54
CA GLY A 55 3.82 0.64 6.41
C GLY A 55 2.67 0.32 5.46
N THR A 56 1.82 -0.66 5.77
CA THR A 56 0.63 -0.97 4.97
C THR A 56 -0.34 0.20 5.06
N LEU A 57 -0.91 0.59 3.93
CA LEU A 57 -1.84 1.72 3.84
C LEU A 57 -3.26 1.22 3.63
N TYR A 58 -4.21 1.89 4.26
CA TYR A 58 -5.63 1.59 4.21
C TYR A 58 -6.40 2.86 3.87
N TRP A 59 -6.97 2.92 2.68
CA TRP A 59 -7.90 3.98 2.28
C TRP A 59 -9.30 3.59 2.68
N LEU A 60 -10.07 4.57 3.15
CA LEU A 60 -11.50 4.40 3.37
C LEU A 60 -12.24 4.80 2.09
N VAL A 61 -13.15 3.95 1.62
CA VAL A 61 -13.98 4.19 0.43
C VAL A 61 -15.45 3.91 0.74
N GLU A 62 -16.34 4.38 -0.13
CA GLU A 62 -17.77 4.10 -0.01
C GLU A 62 -18.02 2.58 -0.01
N VAL A 63 -18.94 2.12 0.85
CA VAL A 63 -19.29 0.70 0.96
C VAL A 63 -19.74 0.14 -0.38
N GLY A 64 -19.18 -1.00 -0.79
CA GLY A 64 -19.48 -1.70 -2.04
C GLY A 64 -18.77 -1.14 -3.27
N SER A 65 -18.14 0.04 -3.19
CA SER A 65 -17.53 0.70 -4.36
C SER A 65 -16.29 -0.02 -4.91
N ALA A 66 -15.65 -0.86 -4.10
CA ALA A 66 -14.45 -1.61 -4.46
C ALA A 66 -14.67 -3.13 -4.59
N ALA A 67 -15.91 -3.63 -4.48
CA ALA A 67 -16.20 -5.06 -4.32
C ALA A 67 -15.67 -5.97 -5.46
N SER A 68 -15.46 -5.44 -6.66
CA SER A 68 -14.98 -6.19 -7.84
C SER A 68 -13.48 -6.05 -8.11
N TRP A 69 -12.74 -5.36 -7.24
CA TRP A 69 -11.35 -5.03 -7.54
C TRP A 69 -10.42 -6.22 -7.38
N GLN A 70 -9.62 -6.46 -8.42
CA GLN A 70 -8.53 -7.42 -8.40
C GLN A 70 -7.25 -6.74 -8.87
N LEU A 71 -6.36 -6.39 -7.93
CA LEU A 71 -5.04 -5.83 -8.19
C LEU A 71 -4.01 -6.54 -7.31
N ARG A 72 -2.79 -6.77 -7.82
CA ARG A 72 -1.74 -7.41 -7.01
C ARG A 72 -1.42 -6.53 -5.82
N GLN A 73 -1.18 -7.14 -4.67
CA GLN A 73 -0.81 -6.41 -3.45
C GLN A 73 -1.87 -5.44 -2.91
N VAL A 74 -3.10 -5.51 -3.44
CA VAL A 74 -4.26 -4.76 -2.97
C VAL A 74 -5.32 -5.75 -2.47
N ARG A 75 -5.95 -5.45 -1.35
CA ARG A 75 -7.10 -6.20 -0.83
C ARG A 75 -8.20 -5.24 -0.41
N VAL A 76 -9.43 -5.61 -0.70
CA VAL A 76 -10.60 -4.90 -0.21
C VAL A 76 -11.08 -5.61 1.05
N LEU A 77 -11.17 -4.85 2.13
CA LEU A 77 -11.77 -5.25 3.40
C LEU A 77 -13.20 -4.71 3.38
N THR A 78 -14.17 -5.61 3.39
CA THR A 78 -15.60 -5.29 3.33
C THR A 78 -16.38 -6.31 4.15
N GLU A 79 -17.69 -6.12 4.26
CA GLU A 79 -18.62 -7.11 4.80
C GLU A 79 -18.95 -8.13 3.72
N LEU A 80 -18.67 -9.40 3.99
CA LEU A 80 -19.11 -10.53 3.17
C LEU A 80 -20.27 -11.24 3.89
N ALA A 81 -21.10 -11.96 3.13
CA ALA A 81 -22.34 -12.56 3.63
C ALA A 81 -22.17 -13.39 4.92
N ASP A 82 -21.01 -14.02 5.11
CA ASP A 82 -20.70 -14.88 6.25
C ASP A 82 -19.45 -14.43 7.05
N GLU A 83 -18.82 -13.30 6.71
CA GLU A 83 -17.57 -12.84 7.33
C GLU A 83 -17.47 -11.31 7.42
N CYS A 84 -17.16 -10.80 8.60
CA CYS A 84 -16.84 -9.39 8.83
C CYS A 84 -15.33 -9.19 8.96
N THR A 85 -14.75 -8.38 8.07
CA THR A 85 -13.35 -7.97 8.21
C THR A 85 -13.25 -6.73 9.10
N TYR A 86 -12.27 -6.71 10.01
CA TYR A 86 -12.04 -5.58 10.91
C TYR A 86 -10.78 -4.81 10.53
N LEU A 87 -10.84 -3.49 10.64
CA LEU A 87 -9.68 -2.60 10.54
C LEU A 87 -9.45 -1.89 11.87
N GLY A 88 -8.20 -1.87 12.31
CA GLY A 88 -7.77 -1.08 13.46
C GLY A 88 -7.73 0.41 13.10
N VAL A 89 -8.70 1.17 13.61
CA VAL A 89 -8.80 2.62 13.40
C VAL A 89 -8.14 3.35 14.57
N PRO A 90 -7.12 4.20 14.31
CA PRO A 90 -6.45 4.94 15.36
C PRO A 90 -7.27 6.16 15.82
N PRO A 91 -6.99 6.69 17.03
CA PRO A 91 -7.52 7.96 17.49
C PRO A 91 -7.23 9.09 16.48
N SER A 92 -8.15 10.06 16.33
CA SER A 92 -8.00 11.15 15.35
C SER A 92 -6.75 12.03 15.57
N SER A 93 -6.22 12.06 16.79
CA SER A 93 -5.00 12.79 17.13
C SER A 93 -3.70 12.08 16.74
N TRP A 94 -3.76 10.79 16.37
CA TRP A 94 -2.57 10.01 16.03
C TRP A 94 -2.25 10.16 14.55
N THR A 95 -1.41 11.13 14.20
CA THR A 95 -1.02 11.45 12.82
C THR A 95 0.45 11.15 12.50
N THR A 96 1.21 10.69 13.49
CA THR A 96 2.64 10.40 13.34
C THR A 96 2.99 9.01 13.89
N PRO A 97 4.06 8.37 13.38
CA PRO A 97 4.63 7.17 13.99
C PRO A 97 5.07 7.41 15.45
N PRO A 98 5.26 6.36 16.28
CA PRO A 98 5.18 4.93 15.93
C PRO A 98 3.76 4.36 15.97
N GLY A 99 3.57 3.22 15.29
CA GLY A 99 2.31 2.45 15.35
C GLY A 99 1.31 2.80 14.25
N THR A 100 0.06 2.33 14.44
CA THR A 100 -1.05 2.62 13.52
C THR A 100 -1.48 4.08 13.69
N HIS A 101 -1.48 4.86 12.61
CA HIS A 101 -1.75 6.29 12.64
C HIS A 101 -2.44 6.75 11.35
N TRP A 102 -3.02 7.95 11.37
CA TRP A 102 -3.53 8.62 10.18
C TRP A 102 -2.36 9.14 9.35
N ARG A 103 -2.16 8.54 8.18
CA ARG A 103 -1.23 9.04 7.16
C ARG A 103 -1.79 10.28 6.46
N VAL A 104 -3.10 10.27 6.20
CA VAL A 104 -3.89 11.44 5.82
C VAL A 104 -4.97 11.62 6.89
N PRO A 105 -4.98 12.74 7.63
CA PRO A 105 -5.95 12.97 8.69
C PRO A 105 -7.40 12.94 8.20
N LEU A 106 -8.30 12.58 9.09
CA LEU A 106 -9.73 12.71 8.84
C LEU A 106 -10.11 14.18 8.66
N SER A 107 -10.82 14.48 7.57
CA SER A 107 -11.52 15.74 7.36
C SER A 107 -13.02 15.51 7.40
N VAL A 108 -13.74 16.41 8.07
CA VAL A 108 -15.22 16.37 8.19
C VAL A 108 -15.91 16.37 6.82
N ASP A 109 -15.27 17.00 5.84
CA ASP A 109 -15.82 17.16 4.50
C ASP A 109 -15.30 16.11 3.49
N HIS A 110 -14.23 15.37 3.83
CA HIS A 110 -13.51 14.52 2.88
C HIS A 110 -12.72 13.39 3.56
N TYR A 111 -13.42 12.39 4.11
CA TYR A 111 -12.77 11.21 4.71
C TYR A 111 -12.82 9.95 3.83
N LEU A 112 -13.75 9.87 2.88
CA LEU A 112 -13.77 8.80 1.88
C LEU A 112 -12.96 9.23 0.68
N THR A 113 -12.15 8.32 0.16
CA THR A 113 -11.47 8.49 -1.12
C THR A 113 -12.39 8.04 -2.23
N ASP A 114 -12.45 8.80 -3.33
CA ASP A 114 -13.18 8.36 -4.53
C ASP A 114 -12.58 7.03 -5.03
N ALA A 115 -13.44 6.01 -5.12
CA ALA A 115 -13.01 4.66 -5.42
C ALA A 115 -12.37 4.58 -6.82
N TRP A 116 -12.90 5.27 -7.82
CA TRP A 116 -12.38 5.18 -9.18
C TRP A 116 -11.02 5.87 -9.32
N LYS A 117 -10.84 7.03 -8.67
CA LYS A 117 -9.53 7.69 -8.58
C LYS A 117 -8.51 6.82 -7.87
N LEU A 118 -8.89 6.22 -6.74
CA LEU A 118 -8.02 5.30 -6.00
C LEU A 118 -7.63 4.08 -6.83
N TRP A 119 -8.57 3.46 -7.53
CA TRP A 119 -8.29 2.32 -8.41
C TRP A 119 -7.26 2.70 -9.48
N GLY A 120 -7.45 3.84 -10.15
CA GLY A 120 -6.50 4.33 -11.16
C GLY A 120 -5.09 4.54 -10.60
N ALA A 121 -4.98 5.15 -9.42
CA ALA A 121 -3.71 5.38 -8.76
C ALA A 121 -3.03 4.06 -8.33
N LEU A 122 -3.79 3.10 -7.79
CA LEU A 122 -3.27 1.79 -7.40
C LEU A 122 -2.86 0.95 -8.61
N ALA A 123 -3.65 0.97 -9.69
CA ALA A 123 -3.33 0.25 -10.93
C ALA A 123 -2.06 0.81 -11.59
N GLU A 124 -1.90 2.14 -11.58
CA GLU A 124 -0.67 2.76 -12.08
C GLU A 124 0.53 2.46 -11.19
N ALA A 125 0.36 2.51 -9.87
CA ALA A 125 1.41 2.13 -8.93
C ALA A 125 1.83 0.66 -9.12
N ASP A 126 0.89 -0.27 -9.22
CA ASP A 126 1.15 -1.68 -9.52
C ASP A 126 1.93 -1.85 -10.83
N ARG A 127 1.52 -1.16 -11.89
CA ARG A 127 2.18 -1.20 -13.20
C ARG A 127 3.61 -0.69 -13.13
N VAL A 128 3.86 0.38 -12.38
CA VAL A 128 5.21 0.95 -12.23
C VAL A 128 6.10 0.04 -11.40
N GLU A 129 5.60 -0.51 -10.30
CA GLU A 129 6.40 -1.34 -9.39
C GLU A 129 6.66 -2.75 -9.95
N TYR A 130 5.69 -3.33 -10.67
CA TYR A 130 5.73 -4.74 -11.07
C TYR A 130 5.56 -4.98 -12.57
N GLY A 131 5.54 -3.93 -13.39
CA GLY A 131 5.32 -4.03 -14.82
C GLY A 131 3.91 -4.52 -15.18
N ARG A 132 3.69 -4.82 -16.46
CA ARG A 132 2.41 -5.37 -16.94
C ARG A 132 2.12 -6.70 -16.24
N ALA A 133 0.93 -6.84 -15.68
CA ALA A 133 0.48 -8.12 -15.14
C ALA A 133 0.52 -9.19 -16.26
N PRO A 134 1.07 -10.39 -15.98
CA PRO A 134 1.08 -11.47 -16.95
C PRO A 134 -0.33 -11.98 -17.20
N GLU A 135 -0.54 -12.54 -18.39
CA GLU A 135 -1.80 -13.19 -18.73
C GLU A 135 -1.88 -14.56 -18.06
N GLY A 136 -2.95 -14.78 -17.30
CA GLY A 136 -3.21 -16.03 -16.60
C GLY A 136 -2.38 -16.27 -15.34
N ARG A 137 -2.69 -17.38 -14.66
CA ARG A 137 -2.02 -17.82 -13.43
C ARG A 137 -0.55 -18.14 -13.71
N GLN A 138 0.33 -17.60 -12.88
CA GLN A 138 1.75 -17.95 -12.92
C GLN A 138 2.08 -18.92 -11.80
N LEU A 139 3.18 -19.66 -11.95
CA LEU A 139 3.73 -20.48 -10.88
C LEU A 139 4.73 -19.66 -10.08
N CYS A 140 4.67 -19.76 -8.75
CA CYS A 140 5.71 -19.21 -7.90
C CYS A 140 7.01 -19.98 -8.11
N HIS A 141 8.11 -19.28 -8.36
CA HIS A 141 9.43 -19.88 -8.53
C HIS A 141 9.90 -20.65 -7.29
N HIS A 142 9.52 -20.22 -6.08
CA HIS A 142 9.97 -20.82 -4.84
C HIS A 142 9.18 -22.09 -4.46
N CYS A 143 7.85 -22.04 -4.45
CA CYS A 143 7.02 -23.18 -4.04
C CYS A 143 6.39 -23.98 -5.19
N GLY A 144 6.51 -23.53 -6.43
CA GLY A 144 5.94 -24.19 -7.61
C GLY A 144 4.41 -24.13 -7.73
N LEU A 145 3.72 -23.50 -6.78
CA LEU A 145 2.25 -23.43 -6.77
C LEU A 145 1.73 -22.27 -7.65
N PRO A 146 0.53 -22.41 -8.26
CA PRO A 146 -0.14 -21.30 -8.92
C PRO A 146 -0.38 -20.12 -7.98
N THR A 147 -0.15 -18.91 -8.46
CA THR A 147 -0.46 -17.66 -7.77
C THR A 147 -1.39 -16.81 -8.63
N ASP A 148 -2.47 -16.33 -8.02
CA ASP A 148 -3.35 -15.31 -8.59
C ASP A 148 -2.72 -13.90 -8.47
N GLU A 149 -1.61 -13.77 -7.73
CA GLU A 149 -0.84 -12.53 -7.58
C GLU A 149 0.64 -12.75 -7.90
N PRO A 150 1.00 -12.73 -9.19
CA PRO A 150 2.36 -12.91 -9.64
C PRO A 150 3.17 -11.62 -9.47
N ILE A 151 4.16 -11.67 -8.56
CA ILE A 151 5.11 -10.57 -8.33
C ILE A 151 6.40 -10.91 -9.06
N PRO A 152 6.89 -10.07 -9.98
CA PRO A 152 8.15 -10.33 -10.67
C PRO A 152 9.32 -10.32 -9.68
N ILE A 153 10.25 -11.25 -9.87
CA ILE A 153 11.46 -11.36 -9.06
C ILE A 153 12.70 -11.44 -9.96
N GLU A 154 13.81 -10.92 -9.45
CA GLU A 154 15.12 -11.13 -10.05
C GLU A 154 15.69 -12.46 -9.54
N VAL A 155 16.01 -13.34 -10.47
CA VAL A 155 16.78 -14.57 -10.23
C VAL A 155 18.15 -14.38 -10.86
N GLU A 156 19.20 -14.61 -10.07
CA GLU A 156 20.57 -14.63 -10.60
C GLU A 156 20.71 -15.85 -11.51
N ASN A 157 20.64 -15.61 -12.82
CA ASN A 157 20.98 -16.63 -13.80
C ASN A 157 22.49 -16.85 -13.74
N GLY A 158 22.94 -17.95 -13.13
CA GLY A 158 24.35 -18.37 -13.10
C GLY A 158 24.91 -18.83 -14.45
N GLY A 159 24.42 -18.31 -15.58
CA GLY A 159 24.71 -18.78 -16.92
C GLY A 159 25.58 -17.82 -17.73
N SER A 160 26.90 -18.02 -17.67
CA SER A 160 27.81 -17.64 -18.73
C SER A 160 27.46 -18.43 -20.00
N GLY A 161 26.71 -17.82 -20.92
CA GLY A 161 26.30 -18.47 -22.17
C GLY A 161 26.15 -17.46 -23.30
N SER A 162 27.21 -17.34 -24.10
CA SER A 162 27.17 -16.71 -25.43
C SER A 162 26.13 -17.44 -26.28
N GLY A 163 25.07 -16.74 -26.69
CA GLY A 163 23.97 -17.32 -27.43
C GLY A 163 23.13 -16.24 -28.11
N ASN A 164 23.39 -16.05 -29.39
CA ASN A 164 22.77 -15.05 -30.25
C ASN A 164 21.34 -15.52 -30.55
N GLY A 165 20.37 -15.01 -29.82
CA GLY A 165 18.96 -15.24 -30.07
C GLY A 165 18.16 -14.30 -29.19
N SER A 166 17.19 -13.58 -29.76
CA SER A 166 16.31 -12.61 -29.09
C SER A 166 15.75 -13.15 -27.77
N ALA A 167 16.48 -12.97 -26.69
CA ALA A 167 16.06 -13.35 -25.36
C ALA A 167 15.18 -12.23 -24.84
N VAL A 168 13.88 -12.29 -25.16
CA VAL A 168 12.89 -11.71 -24.25
C VAL A 168 13.13 -12.41 -22.92
N GLY A 169 13.82 -11.73 -22.00
CA GLY A 169 14.16 -12.29 -20.70
C GLY A 169 12.88 -12.80 -20.05
N LYS A 170 12.78 -14.11 -19.82
CA LYS A 170 11.59 -14.71 -19.22
C LYS A 170 11.44 -14.15 -17.81
N THR A 171 10.45 -13.28 -17.60
CA THR A 171 10.13 -12.75 -16.27
C THR A 171 9.79 -13.92 -15.35
N THR A 172 10.48 -13.99 -14.22
CA THR A 172 10.23 -14.99 -13.18
C THR A 172 9.33 -14.38 -12.13
N TYR A 173 8.37 -15.15 -11.62
CA TYR A 173 7.37 -14.68 -10.67
C TYR A 173 7.44 -15.43 -9.35
N ALA A 174 7.06 -14.77 -8.26
CA ALA A 174 6.83 -15.37 -6.95
C ALA A 174 5.43 -15.03 -6.44
N CYS A 175 4.89 -15.84 -5.53
CA CYS A 175 3.67 -15.51 -4.81
C CYS A 175 3.95 -14.44 -3.73
N PRO A 176 2.92 -13.76 -3.20
CA PRO A 176 3.09 -12.72 -2.18
C PRO A 176 3.90 -13.14 -0.96
N THR A 177 3.81 -14.41 -0.55
CA THR A 177 4.57 -14.96 0.59
C THR A 177 6.07 -15.07 0.30
N HIS A 178 6.45 -15.44 -0.93
CA HIS A 178 7.85 -15.69 -1.28
C HIS A 178 8.53 -14.53 -2.00
N ALA A 179 7.80 -13.59 -2.58
CA ALA A 179 8.39 -12.42 -3.24
C ALA A 179 9.32 -11.60 -2.34
N PRO A 180 9.02 -11.36 -1.04
CA PRO A 180 9.93 -10.66 -0.14
C PRO A 180 11.29 -11.34 0.05
N LEU A 181 11.40 -12.65 -0.19
CA LEU A 181 12.68 -13.38 -0.12
C LEU A 181 13.64 -12.99 -1.26
N HIS A 182 13.10 -12.44 -2.34
CA HIS A 182 13.86 -12.04 -3.52
C HIS A 182 14.08 -10.52 -3.61
N SER A 183 13.47 -9.73 -2.71
CA SER A 183 13.67 -8.29 -2.63
C SER A 183 15.05 -7.98 -2.02
N LYS A 184 16.09 -7.91 -2.84
CA LYS A 184 17.49 -7.70 -2.39
C LYS A 184 17.79 -6.33 -1.75
N HIS A 185 16.83 -5.41 -1.61
CA HIS A 185 17.11 -4.03 -1.15
C HIS A 185 16.11 -3.41 -0.15
N SER A 186 16.04 -3.93 1.09
CA SER A 186 15.55 -3.13 2.22
C SER A 186 16.45 -3.15 3.47
N ARG A 187 17.70 -3.57 3.33
CA ARG A 187 18.73 -3.48 4.39
C ARG A 187 20.02 -2.82 3.86
N SER A 188 19.98 -1.51 3.54
CA SER A 188 21.13 -0.58 3.62
C SER A 188 20.89 0.75 2.90
N ARG A 189 20.09 1.64 3.47
CA ARG A 189 20.38 3.08 3.35
C ARG A 189 20.17 3.74 4.70
N GLY A 190 21.02 3.32 5.65
CA GLY A 190 21.29 4.12 6.83
C GLY A 190 21.77 5.48 6.34
N LEU A 191 20.99 6.50 6.63
CA LEU A 191 21.34 7.89 6.43
C LEU A 191 22.71 8.12 7.09
N THR A 192 23.74 8.26 6.28
CA THR A 192 24.99 8.87 6.73
C THR A 192 24.63 10.31 7.11
N SER A 193 24.54 10.58 8.41
CA SER A 193 24.56 11.94 8.93
C SER A 193 25.82 12.62 8.42
N ALA A 194 25.66 13.49 7.43
CA ALA A 194 26.70 14.42 7.05
C ALA A 194 26.99 15.32 8.25
N ALA A 195 28.24 15.31 8.68
CA ALA A 195 28.75 16.17 9.73
C ALA A 195 28.48 17.64 9.38
N VAL A 196 27.77 18.35 10.25
CA VAL A 196 27.75 19.81 10.23
C VAL A 196 29.10 20.27 10.79
N ALA A 197 29.96 20.72 9.88
CA ALA A 197 31.17 21.45 10.21
C ALA A 197 30.79 22.75 10.93
N LYS A 198 31.32 22.93 12.16
CA LYS A 198 31.36 24.23 12.82
C LYS A 198 32.23 25.16 11.98
N HIS A 199 31.63 26.19 11.43
CA HIS A 199 32.35 27.34 10.90
C HIS A 199 31.72 28.62 11.45
N GLU A 200 32.08 28.97 12.68
CA GLU A 200 31.93 30.33 13.17
C GLU A 200 33.32 30.95 13.31
N GLY A 201 33.65 31.77 12.32
CA GLY A 201 34.76 32.69 12.32
C GLY A 201 34.24 34.11 12.11
N GLN A 202 34.34 34.89 13.19
CA GLN A 202 34.67 36.31 13.22
C GLN A 202 33.67 37.35 12.70
N ARG A 203 33.26 38.26 13.61
CA ARG A 203 33.35 39.74 13.46
C ARG A 203 32.92 40.43 14.78
N GLY A 204 33.77 41.32 15.29
CA GLY A 204 33.47 42.26 16.39
C GLY A 204 34.42 42.11 17.56
#